data_AF-A0A7Y1TKK7-F1
#
_entry.id   AF-A0A7Y1TKK7-F1
#
_cell.length_a   1.000
_cell.length_b   1.000
_cell.length_c   1.000
_cell.angle_alpha   90.00
_cell.angle_beta   90.00
_cell.angle_gamma   90.00
#
_symmetry.space_group_name_H-M   'P 1'
#
loop_
_entity.id
_entity.type
_entity.pdbx_description
1 polymer ?
#
loop_
_entity_poly.entity_id
_entity_poly.type
_entity_poly.pdbx_seq_one_letter_code
_entity_poly.pdbx_strand_id
1 'polypeptide(L)' 'MKDNIYIIGAGISGLIAALNLEKVGFSPVIYEASNSSGR' A
#
# COMPACT_ATOMS: atom_id res chain seq x y z
N MET A 1 -12.74 15.70 3.02
CA MET A 1 -11.66 15.57 2.02
C MET A 1 -11.38 14.08 1.86
N LYS A 2 -11.04 13.61 0.66
CA LYS A 2 -10.70 12.21 0.42
C LYS A 2 -9.18 12.13 0.38
N ASP A 3 -8.58 11.47 1.35
CA ASP A 3 -7.11 11.37 1.44
C ASP A 3 -6.62 10.35 0.42
N ASN A 4 -5.94 10.85 -0.61
CA ASN A 4 -5.31 10.01 -1.62
C ASN A 4 -3.96 9.51 -1.09
N ILE A 5 -3.91 8.27 -0.64
CA ILE A 5 -2.71 7.65 -0.06
C ILE A 5 -2.04 6.74 -1.10
N TYR A 6 -0.78 7.01 -1.39
CA TYR A 6 0.02 6.23 -2.32
C TYR A 6 1.20 5.59 -1.61
N ILE A 7 1.39 4.30 -1.83
CA ILE A 7 2.49 3.51 -1.25
C ILE A 7 3.39 3.07 -2.40
N ILE A 8 4.68 3.37 -2.30
CA ILE A 8 5.69 2.94 -3.29
C ILE A 8 6.45 1.74 -2.70
N GLY A 9 6.36 0.61 -3.38
CA GLY A 9 6.90 -0.68 -2.98
C GLY A 9 5.85 -1.62 -2.38
N ALA A 10 5.68 -2.81 -2.96
CA ALA A 10 4.88 -3.93 -2.47
C ALA A 10 5.74 -4.99 -1.73
N GLY A 11 6.76 -4.53 -1.02
CA GLY A 11 7.46 -5.34 -0.01
C GLY A 11 6.60 -5.55 1.23
N ILE A 12 7.12 -6.31 2.21
CA ILE A 12 6.40 -6.63 3.47
C ILE A 12 5.93 -5.35 4.18
N SER A 13 6.79 -4.33 4.27
CA SER A 13 6.44 -3.05 4.90
C SER A 13 5.31 -2.33 4.19
N GLY A 14 5.35 -2.26 2.84
CA GLY A 14 4.32 -1.60 2.04
C GLY A 14 2.96 -2.29 2.14
N LEU A 15 2.95 -3.62 2.14
CA LEU A 15 1.73 -4.41 2.32
C LEU A 15 1.14 -4.26 3.73
N ILE A 16 1.98 -4.25 4.77
CA ILE A 16 1.53 -4.03 6.16
C ILE A 16 0.99 -2.60 6.34
N ALA A 17 1.61 -1.60 5.71
CA ALA A 17 1.11 -0.24 5.73
C ALA A 17 -0.27 -0.14 5.06
N ALA A 18 -0.44 -0.74 3.88
CA ALA A 18 -1.72 -0.76 3.16
C ALA A 18 -2.82 -1.44 3.99
N LEU A 19 -2.51 -2.60 4.58
CA LEU A 19 -3.45 -3.36 5.41
C LEU A 19 -3.94 -2.56 6.63
N ASN A 20 -3.04 -1.84 7.31
CA ASN A 20 -3.43 -1.03 8.47
C ASN A 20 -4.26 0.19 8.07
N LEU A 21 -3.96 0.80 6.92
CA LEU A 21 -4.74 1.91 6.37
C LEU A 21 -6.16 1.47 5.98
N GLU A 22 -6.30 0.31 5.35
CA GLU A 22 -7.62 -0.26 5.04
C GLU A 22 -8.45 -0.54 6.29
N LYS A 23 -7.82 -1.06 7.36
CA LYS A 23 -8.51 -1.34 8.63
C LYS A 23 -9.12 -0.10 9.29
N VAL A 24 -8.59 1.09 9.02
CA VAL A 24 -9.09 2.36 9.56
C VAL A 24 -9.91 3.16 8.55
N GLY A 25 -10.25 2.56 7.40
CA GLY A 25 -11.19 3.12 6.43
C GLY A 25 -10.57 3.92 5.28
N PHE A 26 -9.25 3.85 5.09
CA PHE A 26 -8.60 4.42 3.91
C PHE A 26 -8.58 3.42 2.74
N SER A 27 -8.32 3.93 1.54
CA SER A 27 -8.18 3.13 0.32
C SER A 27 -6.85 3.45 -0.37
N PRO A 28 -5.72 2.94 0.15
CA PRO A 28 -4.40 3.23 -0.39
C PRO A 28 -4.18 2.53 -1.75
N VAL A 29 -3.39 3.15 -2.61
CA VAL A 29 -2.94 2.57 -3.89
C VAL A 29 -1.46 2.23 -3.79
N ILE A 30 -1.09 0.99 -4.09
CA ILE A 30 0.29 0.50 -4.05
C ILE A 30 0.87 0.47 -5.48
N TYR A 31 2.06 1.03 -5.66
CA TYR A 31 2.85 0.89 -6.88
C TYR A 31 4.11 0.10 -6.59
N GLU A 32 4.37 -0.95 -7.36
CA GLU A 32 5.60 -1.76 -7.28
C GLU A 32 6.34 -1.69 -8.62
N ALA A 33 7.66 -1.52 -8.55
CA ALA A 33 8.50 -1.44 -9.74
C ALA A 33 8.75 -2.81 -10.37
N SER A 34 8.68 -3.86 -9.55
CA SER A 34 8.97 -5.25 -9.94
C SER A 34 7.70 -5.99 -10.36
N ASN A 35 7.82 -6.93 -11.30
CA ASN A 35 6.72 -7.84 -11.65
C ASN A 35 6.41 -8.89 -10.55
N SER A 36 7.09 -8.82 -9.40
CA SER A 36 6.93 -9.74 -8.27
C SER A 36 6.66 -8.93 -6.99
N SER A 37 5.51 -9.15 -6.37
CA SER A 37 5.18 -8.60 -5.05
C SER A 37 5.84 -9.43 -3.95
N GLY A 38 6.56 -8.78 -3.03
CA GLY A 38 7.00 -9.38 -1.77
C GLY A 38 8.25 -10.28 -1.79
N ARG A 39 9.12 -10.20 -2.82
CA ARG A 39 10.38 -10.98 -2.89
C ARG A 39 11.51 -10.16 -3.49
#